data_AF-A0A5Q2VZK2-F1
#
_entry.id   AF-A0A5Q2VZK2-F1
#
_cell.length_a   1.000
_cell.length_b   1.000
_cell.length_c   1.000
_cell.angle_alpha   90.00
_cell.angle_beta   90.00
_cell.angle_gamma   90.00
#
_symmetry.space_group_name_H-M   'P 1'
#
loop_
_entity.id
_entity.type
_entity.pdbx_description
1 polymer ?
#
loop_
_entity_poly.entity_id
_entity_poly.type
_entity_poly.pdbx_seq_one_letter_code
_entity_poly.pdbx_strand_id
1 'polypeptide(L)'
;MTTATRNRAGHEPAPVPAVAGYRSGFDTAQRWLALLGVVLCALQIGFAALGFWGAQAAGGGEDATRAAFAPHGELGTALGYLALLVLVTGLLARSGWKSWVIPLVLAVLLFAVQGMLVGLGFEVSRWFGFVHALSGTVITAGFVWLMLDRFRAPLR
;
A
#
# COMPACT_ATOMS: atom_id res chain seq x y z
N MET A 1 -0.74 -11.90 -66.28
CA MET A 1 -0.20 -11.54 -64.95
C MET A 1 -1.21 -11.99 -63.91
N THR A 2 -0.98 -13.15 -63.30
CA THR A 2 -1.90 -13.82 -62.37
C THR A 2 -1.42 -13.55 -60.95
N THR A 3 -2.18 -12.76 -60.21
CA THR A 3 -1.90 -12.43 -58.82
C THR A 3 -2.23 -13.63 -57.94
N ALA A 4 -1.20 -14.36 -57.51
CA ALA A 4 -1.34 -15.48 -56.58
C ALA A 4 -1.71 -14.96 -55.18
N THR A 5 -2.96 -15.20 -54.78
CA THR A 5 -3.43 -15.08 -53.40
C THR A 5 -2.74 -16.14 -52.54
N ARG A 6 -1.76 -15.70 -51.74
CA ARG A 6 -1.10 -16.54 -50.74
C ARG A 6 -2.10 -16.82 -49.61
N ASN A 7 -2.71 -18.01 -49.64
CA ASN A 7 -3.41 -18.61 -48.51
C ASN A 7 -2.46 -18.65 -47.29
N ARG A 8 -2.64 -17.74 -46.32
CA ARG A 8 -2.13 -17.93 -44.97
C ARG A 8 -2.99 -19.01 -44.31
N ALA A 9 -2.54 -20.25 -44.41
CA ALA A 9 -3.08 -21.34 -43.61
C ALA A 9 -3.13 -20.93 -42.14
N GLY A 10 -4.27 -21.22 -41.51
CA GLY A 10 -4.61 -20.81 -40.15
C GLY A 10 -3.58 -21.27 -39.13
N HIS A 11 -2.92 -20.31 -38.51
CA HIS A 11 -2.31 -20.54 -37.21
C HIS A 11 -3.41 -20.20 -36.19
N GLU A 12 -4.21 -21.20 -35.81
CA GLU A 12 -5.07 -21.02 -34.65
C GLU A 12 -4.18 -20.66 -33.46
N PRO A 13 -4.45 -19.55 -32.76
CA PRO A 13 -3.65 -19.18 -31.61
C PRO A 13 -3.69 -20.31 -30.58
N ALA A 14 -2.51 -20.77 -30.15
CA ALA A 14 -2.41 -21.80 -29.13
C ALA A 14 -3.25 -21.41 -27.89
N PRO A 15 -3.93 -22.38 -27.23
CA PRO A 15 -4.74 -22.10 -26.06
C PRO A 15 -3.90 -21.40 -25.00
N VAL A 16 -4.36 -20.23 -24.53
CA VAL A 16 -3.71 -19.55 -23.41
C VAL A 16 -3.87 -20.46 -22.19
N PRO A 17 -2.76 -20.87 -21.53
CA PRO A 17 -2.86 -21.75 -20.38
C PRO A 17 -3.70 -21.09 -19.28
N ALA A 18 -4.66 -21.83 -18.75
CA ALA A 18 -5.52 -21.36 -17.67
C ALA A 18 -4.67 -20.98 -16.44
N VAL A 19 -4.97 -19.83 -15.83
CA VAL A 19 -4.31 -19.42 -14.60
C VAL A 19 -4.68 -20.38 -13.47
N ALA A 20 -3.66 -20.87 -12.74
CA ALA A 20 -3.87 -21.73 -11.59
C ALA A 20 -4.74 -21.01 -10.53
N GLY A 21 -5.79 -21.67 -10.05
CA GLY A 21 -6.80 -21.06 -9.16
C GLY A 21 -6.24 -20.39 -7.91
N TYR A 22 -5.17 -20.94 -7.31
CA TYR A 22 -4.54 -20.32 -6.14
C TYR A 22 -3.98 -18.92 -6.43
N ARG A 23 -3.46 -18.68 -7.65
CA ARG A 23 -2.92 -17.37 -8.04
C ARG A 23 -4.02 -16.33 -8.15
N SER A 24 -5.17 -16.71 -8.69
CA SER A 24 -6.36 -15.85 -8.75
C SER A 24 -6.92 -15.55 -7.36
N GLY A 25 -6.88 -16.53 -6.45
CA GLY A 25 -7.22 -16.34 -5.04
C GLY A 25 -6.33 -15.30 -4.35
N PHE A 26 -5.00 -15.43 -4.48
CA PHE A 26 -4.05 -14.44 -3.92
C PHE A 26 -4.17 -13.06 -4.56
N ASP A 27 -4.39 -12.98 -5.88
CA ASP A 27 -4.63 -11.69 -6.54
C ASP A 27 -5.89 -11.03 -5.98
N THR A 28 -6.98 -11.80 -5.80
CA THR A 28 -8.23 -11.33 -5.20
C THR A 28 -8.05 -10.83 -3.77
N ALA A 29 -7.34 -11.59 -2.93
CA ALA A 29 -7.00 -11.17 -1.58
C ALA A 29 -6.22 -9.85 -1.60
N GLN A 30 -5.23 -9.73 -2.49
CA GLN A 30 -4.42 -8.52 -2.62
C GLN A 30 -5.26 -7.26 -2.94
N ARG A 31 -6.27 -7.37 -3.81
CA ARG A 31 -7.15 -6.22 -4.18
C ARG A 31 -7.92 -5.71 -2.95
N TRP A 32 -8.48 -6.63 -2.17
CA TRP A 32 -9.24 -6.28 -0.97
C TRP A 32 -8.35 -5.76 0.16
N LEU A 33 -7.17 -6.35 0.34
CA LEU A 33 -6.18 -5.84 1.29
C LEU A 33 -5.67 -4.44 0.90
N ALA A 34 -5.50 -4.15 -0.39
CA ALA A 34 -5.14 -2.82 -0.86
C ALA A 34 -6.24 -1.80 -0.56
N LEU A 35 -7.52 -2.16 -0.79
CA LEU A 35 -8.66 -1.32 -0.40
C LEU A 35 -8.70 -1.09 1.12
N LEU A 36 -8.51 -2.14 1.92
CA LEU A 36 -8.39 -2.01 3.37
C LEU A 36 -7.28 -1.02 3.74
N GLY A 37 -6.11 -1.11 3.09
CA GLY A 37 -5.01 -0.17 3.27
C GLY A 37 -5.41 1.28 3.02
N VAL A 38 -6.18 1.57 1.97
CA VAL A 38 -6.73 2.91 1.71
C VAL A 38 -7.62 3.38 2.86
N VAL A 39 -8.53 2.53 3.34
CA VAL A 39 -9.42 2.85 4.47
C VAL A 39 -8.63 3.13 5.74
N LEU A 40 -7.65 2.29 6.07
CA LEU A 40 -6.81 2.48 7.25
C LEU A 40 -5.94 3.74 7.14
N CYS A 41 -5.42 4.08 5.95
CA CYS A 41 -4.74 5.35 5.73
C CYS A 41 -5.65 6.56 5.97
N ALA A 42 -6.93 6.49 5.60
CA ALA A 42 -7.89 7.55 5.91
C ALA A 42 -8.12 7.70 7.42
N LEU A 43 -8.28 6.58 8.14
CA LEU A 43 -8.36 6.58 9.60
C LEU A 43 -7.08 7.13 10.25
N GLN A 44 -5.92 6.86 9.66
CA GLN A 44 -4.63 7.32 10.15
C GLN A 44 -4.51 8.85 10.18
N ILE A 45 -5.09 9.53 9.19
CA ILE A 45 -5.20 11.00 9.17
C ILE A 45 -6.11 11.47 10.31
N GLY A 46 -7.25 10.80 10.52
CA GLY A 46 -8.15 11.09 11.64
C GLY A 46 -7.46 10.96 13.00
N PHE A 47 -6.72 9.87 13.22
CA PHE A 47 -5.98 9.66 14.47
C PHE A 47 -4.81 10.64 14.64
N ALA A 48 -4.14 11.05 13.56
CA ALA A 48 -3.14 12.12 13.65
C ALA A 48 -3.77 13.44 14.13
N ALA A 49 -4.94 13.76 13.60
CA ALA A 49 -5.66 14.98 13.95
C ALA A 49 -6.16 14.93 15.41
N LEU A 50 -6.75 13.80 15.83
CA LEU A 50 -7.11 13.57 17.24
C LEU A 50 -5.91 13.69 18.18
N GLY A 51 -4.76 13.12 17.80
CA GLY A 51 -3.53 13.24 18.59
C GLY A 51 -3.07 14.70 18.72
N PHE A 52 -3.12 15.48 17.62
CA PHE A 52 -2.75 16.88 17.63
C PHE A 52 -3.63 17.72 18.59
N TRP A 53 -4.95 17.62 18.47
CA TRP A 53 -5.86 18.37 19.35
C TRP A 53 -5.83 17.86 20.79
N GLY A 54 -5.69 16.54 21.00
CA GLY A 54 -5.52 15.95 22.33
C GLY A 54 -4.27 16.45 23.03
N ALA A 55 -3.15 16.54 22.32
CA ALA A 55 -1.91 17.09 22.85
C ALA A 55 -2.02 18.58 23.24
N GLN A 56 -2.71 19.38 22.41
CA GLN A 56 -2.98 20.78 22.75
C GLN A 56 -3.85 20.92 24.00
N ALA A 57 -4.91 20.12 24.12
CA ALA A 57 -5.80 20.15 25.27
C ALA A 57 -5.09 19.74 26.58
N ALA A 58 -4.08 18.87 26.49
CA ALA A 58 -3.29 18.41 27.63
C ALA A 58 -2.10 19.31 28.00
N GLY A 59 -1.95 20.49 27.37
CA GLY A 59 -0.90 21.45 27.70
C GLY A 59 0.48 21.15 27.10
N GLY A 60 0.57 20.22 26.14
CA GLY A 60 1.77 20.03 25.31
C GLY A 60 2.95 19.30 25.96
N GLY A 61 2.76 18.65 27.11
CA GLY A 61 3.79 17.77 27.68
C GLY A 61 4.09 16.58 26.79
N GLU A 62 5.34 16.10 26.77
CA GLU A 62 5.77 15.02 25.87
C GLU A 62 4.99 13.72 26.10
N ASP A 63 4.86 13.27 27.35
CA ASP A 63 4.13 12.05 27.69
C ASP A 63 2.65 12.12 27.30
N ALA A 64 2.03 13.27 27.55
CA ALA A 64 0.64 13.52 27.18
C ALA A 64 0.47 13.55 25.65
N THR A 65 1.45 14.10 24.93
CA THR A 65 1.47 14.12 23.47
C THR A 65 1.63 12.70 22.93
N ARG A 66 2.58 11.92 23.43
CA ARG A 66 2.77 10.51 23.05
C ARG A 66 1.50 9.69 23.30
N ALA A 67 0.85 9.87 24.46
CA ALA A 67 -0.40 9.21 24.77
C ALA A 67 -1.53 9.62 23.81
N ALA A 68 -1.65 10.91 23.48
CA ALA A 68 -2.66 11.40 22.52
C ALA A 68 -2.45 10.83 21.11
N PHE A 69 -1.21 10.61 20.68
CA PHE A 69 -0.87 10.01 19.40
C PHE A 69 -0.83 8.47 19.40
N ALA A 70 -1.04 7.80 20.54
CA ALA A 70 -0.96 6.33 20.62
C ALA A 70 -1.84 5.60 19.59
N PRO A 71 -3.12 5.97 19.37
CA PRO A 71 -3.95 5.32 18.34
C PRO A 71 -3.37 5.48 16.92
N HIS A 72 -2.75 6.63 16.62
CA HIS A 72 -2.04 6.84 15.36
C HIS A 72 -0.82 5.91 15.27
N GLY A 73 0.00 5.82 16.32
CA GLY A 73 1.17 4.93 16.33
C GLY A 73 0.82 3.45 16.14
N GLU A 74 -0.21 2.97 16.84
CA GLU A 74 -0.68 1.58 16.77
C GLU A 74 -1.24 1.25 15.38
N LEU A 75 -2.10 2.11 14.82
CA LEU A 75 -2.65 1.90 13.48
C LEU A 75 -1.58 1.99 12.39
N GLY A 76 -0.57 2.84 12.56
CA GLY A 76 0.61 2.89 11.67
C GLY A 76 1.39 1.57 11.68
N THR A 77 1.54 0.95 12.85
CA THR A 77 2.16 -0.37 12.99
C THR A 77 1.34 -1.46 12.29
N ALA A 78 0.00 -1.45 12.46
CA ALA A 78 -0.90 -2.37 11.78
C ALA A 78 -0.83 -2.22 10.25
N LEU A 79 -0.75 -0.99 9.74
CA LEU A 79 -0.53 -0.70 8.32
C LEU A 79 0.78 -1.30 7.80
N GLY A 80 1.85 -1.29 8.60
CA GLY A 80 3.11 -1.97 8.29
C GLY A 80 2.93 -3.46 8.04
N TYR A 81 2.26 -4.16 8.95
CA TYR A 81 1.96 -5.59 8.78
C TYR A 81 1.04 -5.85 7.59
N LEU A 82 0.06 -4.98 7.35
CA LEU A 82 -0.80 -5.07 6.17
C LEU A 82 0.01 -4.95 4.88
N ALA A 83 0.97 -4.03 4.79
CA ALA A 83 1.83 -3.89 3.62
C ALA A 83 2.65 -5.16 3.34
N LEU A 84 3.14 -5.84 4.39
CA LEU A 84 3.81 -7.14 4.25
C LEU A 84 2.86 -8.23 3.75
N LEU A 85 1.62 -8.28 4.26
CA LEU A 85 0.62 -9.23 3.79
C LEU A 85 0.26 -9.00 2.31
N VAL A 86 0.13 -7.73 1.92
CA VAL A 86 -0.07 -7.33 0.51
C VAL A 86 1.14 -7.71 -0.36
N LEU A 87 2.36 -7.61 0.16
CA LEU A 87 3.57 -8.06 -0.53
C LEU A 87 3.58 -9.58 -0.75
N VAL A 88 3.32 -10.35 0.31
CA VAL A 88 3.28 -11.82 0.24
C VAL A 88 2.22 -12.30 -0.74
N THR A 89 0.99 -11.77 -0.65
CA THR A 89 -0.09 -12.11 -1.59
C THR A 89 0.29 -11.75 -3.03
N GLY A 90 0.95 -10.60 -3.25
CA GLY A 90 1.43 -10.19 -4.57
C GLY A 90 2.52 -11.09 -5.17
N LEU A 91 3.46 -11.56 -4.35
CA LEU A 91 4.50 -12.52 -4.72
C LEU A 91 3.90 -13.88 -5.08
N LEU A 92 2.88 -14.32 -4.34
CA LEU A 92 2.19 -15.59 -4.57
C LEU A 92 1.26 -15.54 -5.80
N ALA A 93 0.60 -14.41 -6.04
CA ALA A 93 -0.23 -14.19 -7.23
C ALA A 93 0.60 -14.18 -8.53
N ARG A 94 1.83 -13.64 -8.47
CA ARG A 94 2.73 -13.47 -9.63
C ARG A 94 2.03 -12.74 -10.78
N SER A 95 1.27 -11.70 -10.47
CA SER A 95 0.40 -10.97 -11.42
C SER A 95 1.07 -9.72 -12.02
N GLY A 96 2.41 -9.67 -12.00
CA GLY A 96 3.24 -8.61 -12.59
C GLY A 96 4.13 -7.91 -11.57
N TRP A 97 5.04 -7.04 -12.03
CA TRP A 97 5.99 -6.37 -11.14
C TRP A 97 5.31 -5.46 -10.11
N LYS A 98 4.22 -4.79 -10.51
CA LYS A 98 3.46 -3.89 -9.63
C LYS A 98 2.88 -4.60 -8.41
N SER A 99 2.57 -5.90 -8.51
CA SER A 99 2.00 -6.67 -7.41
C SER A 99 2.99 -6.89 -6.27
N TRP A 100 4.30 -6.74 -6.49
CA TRP A 100 5.30 -6.93 -5.43
C TRP A 100 6.20 -5.72 -5.20
N VAL A 101 6.49 -4.92 -6.23
CA VAL A 101 7.32 -3.71 -6.07
C VAL A 101 6.61 -2.63 -5.25
N ILE A 102 5.34 -2.34 -5.57
CA ILE A 102 4.59 -1.30 -4.83
C ILE A 102 4.47 -1.69 -3.35
N PRO A 103 4.02 -2.92 -2.98
CA PRO A 103 3.96 -3.32 -1.58
C PRO A 103 5.32 -3.37 -0.88
N LEU A 104 6.40 -3.72 -1.59
CA LEU A 104 7.76 -3.67 -1.04
C LEU A 104 8.14 -2.24 -0.66
N VAL A 105 7.90 -1.28 -1.57
CA VAL A 105 8.13 0.14 -1.29
C VAL A 105 7.27 0.60 -0.10
N LEU A 106 5.99 0.21 -0.04
CA LEU A 106 5.12 0.56 1.08
C LEU A 106 5.63 -0.02 2.40
N ALA A 107 6.09 -1.27 2.43
CA ALA A 107 6.65 -1.89 3.62
C ALA A 107 7.93 -1.17 4.09
N VAL A 108 8.81 -0.79 3.16
CA VAL A 108 10.01 0.00 3.49
C VAL A 108 9.63 1.37 4.05
N LEU A 109 8.67 2.06 3.42
CA LEU A 109 8.19 3.36 3.90
C LEU A 109 7.58 3.24 5.29
N LEU A 110 6.77 2.21 5.57
CA LEU A 110 6.09 2.03 6.86
C LEU A 110 7.02 1.58 7.99
N PHE A 111 7.95 0.64 7.76
CA PHE A 111 8.83 0.15 8.83
C PHE A 111 10.07 1.00 9.04
N ALA A 112 10.79 1.31 7.96
CA ALA A 112 12.07 2.00 8.08
C ALA A 112 11.86 3.51 8.17
N VAL A 113 11.15 4.09 7.20
CA VAL A 113 11.05 5.55 7.09
C VAL A 113 10.13 6.13 8.16
N GLN A 114 8.90 5.66 8.26
CA GLN A 114 7.93 6.17 9.24
C GLN A 114 8.40 5.90 10.68
N GLY A 115 8.91 4.69 10.97
CA GLY A 115 9.47 4.37 12.29
C GLY A 115 10.59 5.32 12.71
N MET A 116 11.53 5.63 11.80
CA MET A 116 12.59 6.60 12.05
C MET A 116 12.06 8.02 12.24
N LEU A 117 11.14 8.48 11.38
CA LEU A 117 10.60 9.84 11.42
C LEU A 117 9.78 10.11 12.68
N VAL A 118 9.07 9.12 13.22
CA VAL A 118 8.33 9.23 14.48
C VAL A 118 9.26 9.54 15.64
N GLY A 119 10.35 8.78 15.80
CA GLY A 119 11.31 9.01 16.88
C GLY A 119 11.94 10.40 16.82
N LEU A 120 12.39 10.82 15.64
CA LEU A 120 13.02 12.12 15.44
C LEU A 120 12.03 13.30 15.52
N GLY A 121 10.74 13.05 15.29
CA GLY A 121 9.69 14.07 15.32
C GLY A 121 9.46 14.69 16.69
N PHE A 122 9.63 13.92 17.77
CA PHE A 122 9.52 14.41 19.14
C PHE A 122 10.79 15.12 19.63
N GLU A 123 11.96 14.69 19.14
CA GLU A 123 13.23 15.03 19.76
C GLU A 123 14.04 16.10 18.98
N VAL A 124 13.77 16.30 17.68
CA VAL A 124 14.67 17.07 16.80
C VAL A 124 14.02 18.32 16.19
N SER A 125 12.92 18.20 15.43
CA SER A 125 12.32 19.35 14.75
C SER A 125 10.93 19.08 14.19
N ARG A 126 10.07 20.11 14.16
CA ARG A 126 8.75 20.10 13.48
C ARG A 126 8.81 19.69 12.01
N TRP A 127 9.95 19.90 11.34
CA TRP A 127 10.13 19.49 9.95
C TRP A 127 10.11 17.97 9.77
N PHE A 128 10.51 17.20 10.78
CA PHE A 128 10.37 15.74 10.75
C PHE A 128 8.89 15.33 10.78
N GLY A 129 8.06 16.02 11.55
CA GLY A 129 6.60 15.84 11.52
C GLY A 129 5.98 16.16 10.15
N PHE A 130 6.48 17.20 9.47
CA PHE A 130 6.06 17.51 8.10
C PHE A 130 6.47 16.42 7.10
N VAL A 131 7.73 15.96 7.14
CA VAL A 131 8.22 14.88 6.27
C VAL A 131 7.50 13.57 6.56
N HIS A 132 7.17 13.28 7.82
CA HIS A 132 6.35 12.15 8.24
C HIS A 132 4.97 12.18 7.57
N ALA A 133 4.28 13.32 7.62
CA ALA A 133 2.98 13.50 6.97
C ALA A 133 3.06 13.38 5.43
N LEU A 134 4.11 13.94 4.82
CA LEU A 134 4.34 13.82 3.38
C LEU A 134 4.57 12.35 2.97
N SER A 135 5.38 11.62 3.73
CA SER A 135 5.61 10.18 3.53
C SER A 135 4.31 9.38 3.70
N GLY A 136 3.46 9.72 4.67
CA GLY A 136 2.12 9.12 4.83
C GLY A 136 1.21 9.36 3.62
N THR A 137 1.32 10.53 2.98
CA THR A 137 0.60 10.85 1.74
C THR A 137 1.05 9.96 0.59
N VAL A 138 2.36 9.74 0.44
CA VAL A 138 2.94 8.84 -0.57
C VAL A 138 2.49 7.39 -0.34
N ILE A 139 2.47 6.92 0.91
CA ILE A 139 1.97 5.58 1.27
C ILE A 139 0.50 5.43 0.87
N THR A 140 -0.33 6.43 1.18
CA THR A 140 -1.75 6.44 0.82
C THR A 140 -1.93 6.34 -0.70
N ALA A 141 -1.18 7.15 -1.46
CA ALA A 141 -1.20 7.11 -2.93
C ALA A 141 -0.75 5.74 -3.47
N GLY A 142 0.23 5.10 -2.84
CA GLY A 142 0.68 3.75 -3.19
C GLY A 142 -0.41 2.69 -3.01
N PHE A 143 -1.12 2.70 -1.88
CA PHE A 143 -2.27 1.81 -1.67
C PHE A 143 -3.40 2.07 -2.68
N VAL A 144 -3.72 3.35 -2.96
CA VAL A 144 -4.72 3.72 -3.98
C VAL A 144 -4.30 3.22 -5.36
N TRP A 145 -3.04 3.41 -5.73
CA TRP A 145 -2.54 2.94 -7.02
C TRP A 145 -2.65 1.43 -7.13
N LEU A 146 -2.17 0.69 -6.14
CA LEU A 146 -2.25 -0.76 -6.14
C LEU A 146 -3.70 -1.24 -6.22
N MET A 147 -4.60 -0.65 -5.43
CA MET A 147 -6.03 -0.94 -5.47
C MET A 147 -6.58 -0.74 -6.88
N LEU A 148 -6.42 0.45 -7.47
CA LEU A 148 -6.94 0.74 -8.81
C LEU A 148 -6.37 -0.19 -9.89
N ASP A 149 -5.07 -0.48 -9.84
CA ASP A 149 -4.40 -1.36 -10.79
C ASP A 149 -4.95 -2.80 -10.70
N ARG A 150 -5.09 -3.34 -9.49
CA ARG A 150 -5.67 -4.67 -9.26
C ARG A 150 -7.15 -4.72 -9.61
N PHE A 151 -7.91 -3.66 -9.33
CA PHE A 151 -9.34 -3.60 -9.68
C PHE A 151 -9.55 -3.54 -11.21
N ARG A 152 -8.68 -2.84 -11.95
CA ARG A 152 -8.77 -2.70 -13.41
C ARG A 152 -8.25 -3.91 -14.18
N ALA A 153 -7.19 -4.56 -13.69
CA ALA A 153 -6.54 -5.68 -14.37
C ALA A 153 -6.39 -6.90 -13.44
N PRO A 154 -7.52 -7.55 -13.04
CA PRO A 154 -7.45 -8.76 -12.24
C PRO A 154 -6.76 -9.89 -13.01
N LEU A 155 -6.07 -10.76 -12.28
CA LEU A 155 -5.52 -11.98 -12.85
C LEU A 155 -6.69 -12.93 -13.23
N ARG A 156 -6.79 -13.28 -14.52
CA ARG A 156 -7.81 -14.16 -15.11
C ARG A 156 -7.16 -15.42 -15.65
#